data_AF-A0A202DIG7-F1
#
_entry.id   AF-A0A202DIG7-F1
#
_cell.length_a   1.000
_cell.length_b   1.000
_cell.length_c   1.000
_cell.angle_alpha   90.00
_cell.angle_beta   90.00
_cell.angle_gamma   90.00
#
_symmetry.space_group_name_H-M   'P 1'
#
loop_
_entity.id
_entity.type
_entity.pdbx_description
1 polymer ?
#
loop_
_entity_poly.entity_id
_entity_poly.type
_entity_poly.pdbx_seq_one_letter_code
_entity_poly.pdbx_strand_id
1 'polypeptide(L)'
;MKHLYIAIIVAMMSVSSLEAAGKGKHLFILSGQSNMARLDPNSSFTPAVEAEFGKQNVIVVKDAQGGQPIRRWYKKYASLSGATGGKKKNLDKKGNARVGGGLYDRLMEKVNKEIAGANLETVTFVWMQGEKDSQGAAYKVYKEALTGLIQQLSDDMKRDDLNYVIGRLTQYKSGQQGWDEIRKIQQEVAEASPRGAWVDSDNCELKDIHHTPAGYKELGKLFAEKAIELVKKSK
;
A
#
# COMPACT_ATOMS: atom_id res chain seq x y z
N MET A 1 73.81 -34.47 -24.14
CA MET A 1 72.50 -34.72 -23.51
C MET A 1 72.06 -33.43 -22.82
N LYS A 2 71.14 -32.66 -23.42
CA LYS A 2 70.54 -31.48 -22.79
C LYS A 2 69.03 -31.73 -22.80
N HIS A 3 68.47 -32.01 -21.63
CA HIS A 3 67.05 -32.28 -21.46
C HIS A 3 66.28 -30.97 -21.47
N LEU A 4 65.37 -30.85 -22.43
CA LEU A 4 64.43 -29.74 -22.58
C LEU A 4 63.25 -29.99 -21.65
N TYR A 5 63.09 -29.18 -20.60
CA TYR A 5 61.93 -29.22 -19.73
C TYR A 5 60.79 -28.41 -20.36
N ILE A 6 59.73 -29.09 -20.80
CA ILE A 6 58.48 -28.46 -21.22
C ILE A 6 57.62 -28.28 -19.95
N ALA A 7 57.44 -27.04 -19.52
CA ALA A 7 56.49 -26.69 -18.46
C ALA A 7 55.09 -26.56 -19.09
N ILE A 8 54.18 -27.47 -18.71
CA ILE A 8 52.76 -27.39 -19.06
C ILE A 8 52.08 -26.48 -18.03
N ILE A 9 51.72 -25.27 -18.46
CA ILE A 9 50.89 -24.36 -17.67
C ILE A 9 49.43 -24.77 -17.88
N VAL A 10 48.85 -25.44 -16.89
CA VAL A 10 47.41 -25.70 -16.84
C VAL A 10 46.72 -24.43 -16.33
N ALA A 11 46.14 -23.65 -17.24
CA ALA A 11 45.29 -22.52 -16.88
C ALA A 11 43.95 -23.06 -16.35
N MET A 12 43.77 -23.08 -15.03
CA MET A 12 42.46 -23.27 -14.42
C MET A 12 41.59 -22.05 -14.73
N MET A 13 40.70 -22.16 -15.71
CA MET A 13 39.61 -21.21 -15.88
C MET A 13 38.61 -21.43 -14.74
N SER A 14 38.72 -20.62 -13.69
CA SER A 14 37.67 -20.47 -12.70
C SER A 14 36.47 -19.83 -13.39
N VAL A 15 35.50 -20.67 -13.77
CA VAL A 15 34.16 -20.22 -14.12
C VAL A 15 33.53 -19.72 -12.82
N SER A 16 33.69 -18.44 -12.53
CA SER A 16 32.87 -17.77 -11.53
C SER A 16 31.42 -17.85 -12.03
N SER A 17 30.67 -18.80 -11.49
CA SER A 17 29.22 -18.79 -11.54
C SER A 17 28.78 -17.45 -10.96
N LEU A 18 28.45 -16.53 -11.87
CA LEU A 18 27.63 -15.37 -11.55
C LEU A 18 26.33 -15.99 -11.05
N GLU A 19 26.18 -16.14 -9.73
CA GLU A 19 24.88 -16.37 -9.15
C GLU A 19 24.02 -15.23 -9.68
N ALA A 20 23.09 -15.55 -10.58
CA ALA A 20 22.00 -14.67 -10.90
C ALA A 20 21.29 -14.45 -9.56
N ALA A 21 21.66 -13.39 -8.85
CA ALA A 21 20.99 -12.95 -7.64
C ALA A 21 19.51 -12.93 -8.02
N GLY A 22 18.74 -13.86 -7.45
CA GLY A 22 17.35 -14.04 -7.84
C GLY A 22 16.66 -12.68 -7.78
N LYS A 23 15.94 -12.32 -8.85
CA LYS A 23 15.20 -11.05 -8.91
C LYS A 23 14.42 -10.87 -7.60
N GLY A 24 14.54 -9.70 -6.98
CA GLY A 24 13.91 -9.46 -5.68
C GLY A 24 12.38 -9.56 -5.81
N LYS A 25 11.70 -9.79 -4.68
CA LYS A 25 10.24 -9.92 -4.67
C LYS A 25 9.56 -8.56 -4.74
N HIS A 26 8.42 -8.50 -5.40
CA HIS A 26 7.51 -7.36 -5.44
C HIS A 26 6.47 -7.52 -4.31
N LEU A 27 6.55 -6.66 -3.30
CA LEU A 27 5.59 -6.62 -2.19
C LEU A 27 4.44 -5.66 -2.52
N PHE A 28 3.20 -6.14 -2.38
CA PHE A 28 1.98 -5.36 -2.45
C PHE A 28 1.26 -5.39 -1.11
N ILE A 29 1.09 -4.22 -0.49
CA ILE A 29 0.46 -4.05 0.82
C ILE A 29 -0.91 -3.40 0.62
N LEU A 30 -1.99 -4.14 0.84
CA LEU A 30 -3.37 -3.64 0.71
C LEU A 30 -3.92 -3.28 2.09
N SER A 31 -4.30 -2.02 2.30
CA SER A 31 -4.88 -1.57 3.58
C SER A 31 -5.92 -0.48 3.44
N GLY A 32 -6.71 -0.29 4.50
CA GLY A 32 -7.76 0.71 4.57
C GLY A 32 -9.02 0.19 5.26
N GLN A 33 -10.17 0.73 4.87
CA GLN A 33 -11.45 0.44 5.51
C GLN A 33 -12.55 0.21 4.48
N SER A 34 -13.75 -0.17 4.95
CA SER A 34 -14.97 -0.27 4.14
C SER A 34 -14.76 -1.10 2.86
N ASN A 35 -14.66 -0.47 1.69
CA ASN A 35 -14.48 -1.13 0.40
C ASN A 35 -13.19 -1.97 0.36
N MET A 36 -12.06 -1.49 0.89
CA MET A 36 -10.84 -2.29 0.98
C MET A 36 -11.01 -3.51 1.90
N ALA A 37 -11.77 -3.37 3.00
CA ALA A 37 -11.99 -4.49 3.91
C ALA A 37 -12.73 -5.64 3.20
N ARG A 38 -13.71 -5.29 2.35
CA ARG A 38 -14.56 -6.23 1.61
C ARG A 38 -13.94 -6.74 0.31
N LEU A 39 -12.97 -6.04 -0.27
CA LEU A 39 -12.26 -6.48 -1.46
C LEU A 39 -11.48 -7.78 -1.16
N ASP A 40 -11.75 -8.85 -1.90
CA ASP A 40 -10.91 -10.04 -1.89
C ASP A 40 -9.84 -9.93 -2.98
N PRO A 41 -8.55 -9.79 -2.63
CA PRO A 41 -7.50 -9.64 -3.63
C PRO A 41 -7.34 -10.89 -4.50
N ASN A 42 -7.70 -12.07 -4.02
CA ASN A 42 -7.58 -13.31 -4.80
C ASN A 42 -8.60 -13.40 -5.95
N SER A 43 -9.63 -12.56 -5.94
CA SER A 43 -10.64 -12.51 -7.01
C SER A 43 -10.12 -11.86 -8.31
N SER A 44 -9.10 -11.00 -8.22
CA SER A 44 -8.68 -10.13 -9.33
C SER A 44 -7.28 -9.53 -9.17
N PHE A 45 -6.98 -8.93 -8.02
CA PHE A 45 -5.70 -8.25 -7.80
C PHE A 45 -4.50 -9.22 -7.81
N THR A 46 -4.50 -10.23 -6.94
CA THR A 46 -3.40 -11.20 -6.78
C THR A 46 -3.14 -11.93 -8.09
N PRO A 47 -4.14 -12.51 -8.79
CA PRO A 47 -3.90 -13.18 -10.07
C PRO A 47 -3.27 -12.27 -11.12
N ALA A 48 -3.63 -10.99 -11.16
CA ALA A 48 -3.07 -10.04 -12.13
C ALA A 48 -1.59 -9.73 -11.86
N VAL A 49 -1.21 -9.45 -10.61
CA VAL A 49 0.21 -9.19 -10.28
C VAL A 49 1.06 -10.46 -10.37
N GLU A 50 0.51 -11.63 -10.05
CA GLU A 50 1.20 -12.92 -10.22
C GLU A 50 1.41 -13.27 -11.70
N ALA A 51 0.43 -12.97 -12.56
CA ALA A 51 0.55 -13.19 -14.00
C ALA A 51 1.64 -12.30 -14.62
N GLU A 52 1.77 -11.06 -14.15
CA GLU A 52 2.77 -10.12 -14.64
C GLU A 52 4.19 -10.44 -14.14
N PHE A 53 4.35 -10.65 -12.83
CA PHE A 53 5.69 -10.74 -12.22
C PHE A 53 6.14 -12.18 -11.94
N GLY A 54 5.24 -13.16 -12.07
CA GLY A 54 5.45 -14.54 -11.67
C GLY A 54 5.11 -14.74 -10.19
N LYS A 55 4.32 -15.78 -9.89
CA LYS A 55 3.83 -16.10 -8.55
C LYS A 55 4.93 -16.16 -7.47
N GLN A 56 6.08 -16.72 -7.81
CA GLN A 56 7.23 -16.83 -6.90
C GLN A 56 7.90 -15.48 -6.58
N ASN A 57 7.66 -14.43 -7.37
CA ASN A 57 8.26 -13.11 -7.21
C ASN A 57 7.30 -12.11 -6.55
N VAL A 58 6.10 -12.52 -6.16
CA VAL A 58 5.07 -11.64 -5.59
C VAL A 58 4.83 -12.01 -4.13
N ILE A 59 4.66 -10.98 -3.29
CA ILE A 59 4.08 -11.11 -1.95
C ILE A 59 2.89 -10.15 -1.88
N VAL A 60 1.70 -10.65 -1.55
CA VAL A 60 0.50 -9.82 -1.33
C VAL A 60 0.09 -9.94 0.13
N VAL A 61 0.09 -8.82 0.85
CA VAL A 61 -0.36 -8.76 2.24
C VAL A 61 -1.57 -7.83 2.32
N LYS A 62 -2.67 -8.31 2.90
CA LYS A 62 -3.86 -7.49 3.13
C LYS A 62 -4.20 -7.41 4.62
N ASP A 63 -4.37 -6.19 5.11
CA ASP A 63 -4.99 -5.93 6.40
C ASP A 63 -5.85 -4.67 6.36
N ALA A 64 -7.17 -4.85 6.53
CA ALA A 64 -8.15 -3.78 6.45
C ALA A 64 -9.29 -4.03 7.43
N GLN A 65 -9.96 -2.98 7.88
CA GLN A 65 -11.07 -3.10 8.84
C GLN A 65 -12.15 -2.05 8.60
N GLY A 66 -13.41 -2.48 8.52
CA GLY A 66 -14.57 -1.62 8.29
C GLY A 66 -14.84 -0.59 9.40
N GLY A 67 -15.34 0.58 9.01
CA GLY A 67 -15.83 1.64 9.90
C GLY A 67 -14.74 2.45 10.61
N GLN A 68 -13.49 2.36 10.17
CA GLN A 68 -12.34 2.91 10.90
C GLN A 68 -11.83 4.21 10.29
N PRO A 69 -11.51 5.23 11.12
CA PRO A 69 -10.88 6.47 10.67
C PRO A 69 -9.36 6.31 10.47
N ILE A 70 -8.76 7.16 9.64
CA ILE A 70 -7.33 7.11 9.30
C ILE A 70 -6.40 7.22 10.51
N ARG A 71 -6.83 7.84 11.62
CA ARG A 71 -6.10 7.87 12.89
C ARG A 71 -5.78 6.49 13.49
N ARG A 72 -6.46 5.44 13.03
CA ARG A 72 -6.16 4.05 13.40
C ARG A 72 -4.95 3.49 12.65
N TRP A 73 -4.48 4.19 11.60
CA TRP A 73 -3.29 3.87 10.82
C TRP A 73 -2.15 4.88 11.03
N TYR A 74 -2.43 6.19 10.97
CA TYR A 74 -1.40 7.20 11.14
C TYR A 74 -1.11 7.48 12.62
N LYS A 75 0.10 7.13 13.09
CA LYS A 75 0.47 7.19 14.51
C LYS A 75 0.56 8.61 15.04
N LYS A 76 1.00 9.56 14.21
CA LYS A 76 1.14 10.99 14.58
C LYS A 76 -0.13 11.82 14.33
N TYR A 77 -1.28 11.18 14.12
CA TYR A 77 -2.54 11.89 13.87
C TYR A 77 -2.90 12.92 14.96
N ALA A 78 -2.61 12.61 16.23
CA ALA A 78 -2.89 13.52 17.34
C ALA A 78 -2.06 14.82 17.32
N SER A 79 -0.97 14.84 16.55
CA SER A 79 -0.10 16.01 16.38
C SER A 79 -0.55 16.94 15.26
N LEU A 80 -1.52 16.53 14.42
CA LEU A 80 -2.01 17.32 13.30
C LEU A 80 -2.77 18.56 13.78
N SER A 81 -2.46 19.71 13.19
CA SER A 81 -3.18 20.95 13.47
C SER A 81 -4.63 20.81 13.02
N GLY A 82 -5.59 21.10 13.90
CA GLY A 82 -7.00 20.93 13.59
C GLY A 82 -7.52 19.50 13.70
N ALA A 83 -6.74 18.54 14.21
CA ALA A 83 -7.27 17.23 14.61
C ALA A 83 -8.26 17.40 15.77
N THR A 84 -9.54 17.57 15.44
CA THR A 84 -10.59 17.77 16.44
C THR A 84 -10.94 16.44 17.11
N GLY A 85 -10.27 16.19 18.22
CA GLY A 85 -10.65 15.23 19.24
C GLY A 85 -10.35 15.84 20.59
N GLY A 86 -11.02 16.97 20.91
CA GLY A 86 -10.75 17.77 22.11
C GLY A 86 -10.47 16.89 23.32
N LYS A 87 -9.42 17.22 24.10
CA LYS A 87 -8.69 16.45 25.13
C LYS A 87 -9.39 15.24 25.81
N LYS A 88 -10.73 15.20 25.92
CA LYS A 88 -11.56 14.08 26.37
C LYS A 88 -11.87 12.97 25.33
N LYS A 89 -11.86 13.21 24.01
CA LYS A 89 -12.22 12.21 22.97
C LYS A 89 -11.05 11.36 22.49
N ASN A 90 -9.83 11.79 22.78
CA ASN A 90 -8.62 11.00 22.60
C ASN A 90 -8.33 10.12 23.80
N LEU A 91 -9.28 9.91 24.72
CA LEU A 91 -9.10 9.00 25.84
C LEU A 91 -9.90 7.69 25.62
N ASP A 92 -9.34 6.55 26.01
CA ASP A 92 -10.06 5.28 26.09
C ASP A 92 -11.11 5.34 27.21
N LYS A 93 -11.86 4.24 27.43
CA LYS A 93 -12.87 4.19 28.50
C LYS A 93 -12.27 4.36 29.91
N LYS A 94 -10.93 4.29 30.04
CA LYS A 94 -10.17 4.41 31.29
C LYS A 94 -9.46 5.76 31.42
N GLY A 95 -9.63 6.69 30.47
CA GLY A 95 -8.98 7.99 30.54
C GLY A 95 -7.54 8.04 29.99
N ASN A 96 -7.06 6.97 29.33
CA ASN A 96 -5.72 6.95 28.72
C ASN A 96 -5.76 7.47 27.30
N ALA A 97 -4.72 8.19 26.87
CA ALA A 97 -4.59 8.58 25.46
C ALA A 97 -4.76 7.34 24.55
N ARG A 98 -5.77 7.37 23.67
CA ARG A 98 -5.95 6.41 22.59
C ARG A 98 -4.75 6.57 21.70
N VAL A 99 -3.84 5.62 21.79
CA VAL A 99 -2.70 5.51 20.90
C VAL A 99 -3.24 5.28 19.49
N GLY A 100 -2.98 6.23 18.59
CA GLY A 100 -3.27 6.10 17.17
C GLY A 100 -2.40 5.00 16.55
N GLY A 101 -2.79 4.48 15.38
CA GLY A 101 -1.96 3.53 14.65
C GLY A 101 -2.07 2.04 15.03
N GLY A 102 -2.94 1.64 15.96
CA GLY A 102 -3.06 0.21 16.32
C GLY A 102 -3.48 -0.73 15.17
N LEU A 103 -4.14 -0.24 14.11
CA LEU A 103 -4.36 -1.06 12.90
C LEU A 103 -3.15 -1.08 11.98
N TYR A 104 -2.34 -0.02 12.00
CA TYR A 104 -1.06 -0.02 11.32
C TYR A 104 -0.08 -0.99 11.98
N ASP A 105 -0.03 -1.07 13.31
CA ASP A 105 0.81 -2.05 14.00
C ASP A 105 0.43 -3.49 13.60
N ARG A 106 -0.88 -3.80 13.55
CA ARG A 106 -1.38 -5.10 13.07
C ARG A 106 -1.03 -5.35 11.60
N LEU A 107 -1.12 -4.32 10.75
CA LEU A 107 -0.70 -4.41 9.35
C LEU A 107 0.79 -4.76 9.27
N MET A 108 1.64 -4.02 9.98
CA MET A 108 3.09 -4.20 9.94
C MET A 108 3.54 -5.52 10.56
N GLU A 109 2.85 -6.05 11.58
CA GLU A 109 3.09 -7.41 12.09
C GLU A 109 2.93 -8.46 10.99
N LYS A 110 1.84 -8.35 10.21
CA LYS A 110 1.59 -9.25 9.07
C LYS A 110 2.61 -9.05 7.96
N VAL A 111 2.90 -7.81 7.59
CA VAL A 111 3.90 -7.50 6.56
C VAL A 111 5.26 -8.07 6.94
N ASN A 112 5.74 -7.77 8.15
CA ASN A 112 7.04 -8.22 8.64
C ASN A 112 7.15 -9.75 8.69
N LYS A 113 6.05 -10.44 9.02
CA LYS A 113 6.00 -11.91 9.00
C LYS A 113 6.15 -12.46 7.58
N GLU A 114 5.43 -11.90 6.60
CA GLU A 114 5.42 -12.41 5.22
C GLU A 114 6.71 -12.08 4.45
N ILE A 115 7.42 -11.01 4.83
CA ILE A 115 8.68 -10.61 4.18
C ILE A 115 9.93 -11.11 4.92
N ALA A 116 9.79 -11.89 5.98
CA ALA A 116 10.93 -12.38 6.76
C ALA A 116 11.90 -13.17 5.87
N GLY A 117 13.14 -12.67 5.73
CA GLY A 117 14.17 -13.27 4.88
C GLY A 117 14.00 -13.03 3.38
N ALA A 118 12.99 -12.27 2.95
CA ALA A 118 12.80 -11.90 1.56
C ALA A 118 13.67 -10.70 1.18
N ASN A 119 14.34 -10.79 0.03
CA ASN A 119 14.90 -9.62 -0.64
C ASN A 119 13.80 -8.93 -1.45
N LEU A 120 13.48 -7.67 -1.16
CA LEU A 120 12.40 -6.93 -1.81
C LEU A 120 12.95 -6.00 -2.90
N GLU A 121 12.49 -6.20 -4.14
CA GLU A 121 12.82 -5.31 -5.26
C GLU A 121 11.97 -4.05 -5.21
N THR A 122 10.66 -4.17 -4.97
CA THR A 122 9.75 -3.03 -4.88
C THR A 122 8.73 -3.22 -3.76
N VAL A 123 8.24 -2.10 -3.21
CA VAL A 123 7.10 -2.08 -2.30
C VAL A 123 6.02 -1.16 -2.88
N THR A 124 4.78 -1.65 -2.95
CA THR A 124 3.62 -0.88 -3.40
C THR A 124 2.53 -0.89 -2.34
N PHE A 125 2.15 0.28 -1.85
CA PHE A 125 1.06 0.46 -0.89
C PHE A 125 -0.26 0.78 -1.59
N VAL A 126 -1.23 -0.11 -1.50
CA VAL A 126 -2.55 0.03 -2.09
C VAL A 126 -3.54 0.40 -1.00
N TRP A 127 -4.08 1.62 -1.07
CA TRP A 127 -4.89 2.22 -0.02
C TRP A 127 -6.30 2.54 -0.50
N MET A 128 -7.33 2.15 0.24
CA MET A 128 -8.68 2.69 0.06
C MET A 128 -9.42 2.81 1.38
N GLN A 129 -9.70 4.06 1.75
CA GLN A 129 -10.26 4.47 3.02
C GLN A 129 -10.73 5.92 2.85
N GLY A 130 -11.64 6.38 3.69
CA GLY A 130 -11.97 7.80 3.80
C GLY A 130 -13.43 8.02 4.20
N GLU A 131 -14.28 7.00 4.03
CA GLU A 131 -15.72 7.10 4.29
C GLU A 131 -16.04 7.41 5.77
N LYS A 132 -15.11 7.12 6.69
CA LYS A 132 -15.27 7.51 8.10
C LYS A 132 -14.82 8.94 8.37
N ASP A 133 -13.77 9.40 7.71
CA ASP A 133 -13.20 10.74 7.90
C ASP A 133 -13.93 11.82 7.08
N SER A 134 -14.74 11.43 6.10
CA SER A 134 -15.70 12.33 5.43
C SER A 134 -16.83 12.80 6.35
N GLN A 135 -16.98 12.23 7.55
CA GLN A 135 -17.97 12.62 8.54
C GLN A 135 -17.45 13.74 9.46
N GLY A 136 -18.26 14.76 9.67
CA GLY A 136 -17.88 15.89 10.54
C GLY A 136 -16.73 16.70 9.94
N ALA A 137 -15.76 17.11 10.76
CA ALA A 137 -14.64 17.95 10.33
C ALA A 137 -13.33 17.18 10.08
N ALA A 138 -13.33 15.84 10.17
CA ALA A 138 -12.10 15.05 10.07
C ALA A 138 -11.45 15.12 8.68
N TYR A 139 -12.23 15.37 7.62
CA TYR A 139 -11.72 15.57 6.26
C TYR A 139 -10.69 16.71 6.16
N LYS A 140 -10.77 17.72 7.04
CA LYS A 140 -9.88 18.89 7.02
C LYS A 140 -8.42 18.55 7.29
N VAL A 141 -8.16 17.47 8.02
CA VAL A 141 -6.78 17.00 8.31
C VAL A 141 -6.41 15.74 7.53
N TYR A 142 -7.29 15.29 6.62
CA TYR A 142 -7.13 14.01 5.96
C TYR A 142 -5.93 13.97 5.03
N LYS A 143 -5.66 15.07 4.31
CA LYS A 143 -4.49 15.19 3.42
C LYS A 143 -3.19 14.98 4.18
N GLU A 144 -3.00 15.72 5.26
CA GLU A 144 -1.81 15.61 6.10
C GLU A 144 -1.70 14.22 6.74
N ALA A 145 -2.82 13.63 7.17
CA ALA A 145 -2.83 12.27 7.71
C ALA A 145 -2.49 11.20 6.66
N LEU A 146 -2.98 11.33 5.43
CA LEU A 146 -2.72 10.37 4.35
C LEU A 146 -1.28 10.46 3.86
N THR A 147 -0.78 11.67 3.61
CA THR A 147 0.64 11.89 3.28
C THR A 147 1.54 11.39 4.41
N GLY A 148 1.19 11.68 5.67
CA GLY A 148 1.93 11.21 6.83
C GLY A 148 1.91 9.69 6.98
N LEU A 149 0.82 9.01 6.64
CA LEU A 149 0.75 7.54 6.64
C LEU A 149 1.66 6.93 5.57
N ILE A 150 1.67 7.49 4.36
CA ILE A 150 2.56 7.03 3.28
C ILE A 150 4.02 7.21 3.69
N GLN A 151 4.38 8.37 4.24
CA GLN A 151 5.73 8.62 4.75
C GLN A 151 6.10 7.67 5.90
N GLN A 152 5.18 7.44 6.85
CA GLN A 152 5.39 6.51 7.96
C GLN A 152 5.71 5.09 7.46
N LEU A 153 5.01 4.61 6.43
CA LEU A 153 5.28 3.31 5.82
C LEU A 153 6.61 3.29 5.06
N SER A 154 6.93 4.37 4.33
CA SER A 154 8.22 4.54 3.65
C SER A 154 9.37 4.50 4.65
N ASP A 155 9.27 5.20 5.78
CA ASP A 155 10.25 5.24 6.86
C ASP A 155 10.43 3.85 7.50
N ASP A 156 9.33 3.19 7.89
CA ASP A 156 9.36 1.89 8.56
C ASP A 156 9.91 0.78 7.65
N MET A 157 9.61 0.85 6.35
CA MET A 157 10.17 -0.05 5.33
C MET A 157 11.60 0.34 4.91
N LYS A 158 12.08 1.52 5.30
CA LYS A 158 13.38 2.10 4.92
C LYS A 158 13.54 2.22 3.40
N ARG A 159 12.52 2.75 2.74
CA ARG A 159 12.45 2.89 1.27
C ARG A 159 12.10 4.32 0.90
N ASP A 160 12.95 4.99 0.13
CA ASP A 160 12.67 6.30 -0.49
C ASP A 160 11.92 6.17 -1.82
N ASP A 161 11.71 4.95 -2.28
CA ASP A 161 11.11 4.58 -3.56
C ASP A 161 9.75 3.87 -3.42
N LEU A 162 9.07 4.05 -2.29
CA LEU A 162 7.75 3.48 -2.05
C LEU A 162 6.74 3.92 -3.13
N ASN A 163 6.18 2.94 -3.84
CA ASN A 163 5.04 3.17 -4.73
C ASN A 163 3.74 3.16 -3.94
N TYR A 164 2.74 3.90 -4.38
CA TYR A 164 1.42 3.87 -3.76
C TYR A 164 0.28 4.08 -4.74
N VAL A 165 -0.82 3.34 -4.54
CA VAL A 165 -2.05 3.44 -5.33
C VAL A 165 -3.20 3.77 -4.39
N ILE A 166 -3.88 4.89 -4.62
CA ILE A 166 -4.99 5.36 -3.80
C ILE A 166 -6.32 5.15 -4.53
N GLY A 167 -7.23 4.38 -3.92
CA GLY A 167 -8.61 4.24 -4.39
C GLY A 167 -9.43 5.44 -3.95
N ARG A 168 -9.98 6.17 -4.93
CA ARG A 168 -10.90 7.26 -4.66
C ARG A 168 -12.21 6.71 -4.09
N LEU A 169 -12.79 7.36 -3.07
CA LEU A 169 -14.10 6.97 -2.54
C LEU A 169 -15.13 6.91 -3.66
N THR A 170 -16.13 6.04 -3.53
CA THR A 170 -17.20 5.86 -4.53
C THR A 170 -18.03 7.13 -4.70
N GLN A 171 -18.82 7.22 -5.77
CA GLN A 171 -19.75 8.35 -5.97
C GLN A 171 -21.00 8.34 -5.06
N TYR A 172 -21.13 7.38 -4.14
CA TYR A 172 -22.35 7.13 -3.36
C TYR A 172 -22.85 8.36 -2.56
N LYS A 173 -21.94 9.22 -2.11
CA LYS A 173 -22.27 10.46 -1.37
C LYS A 173 -21.71 11.72 -2.03
N SER A 174 -21.52 11.69 -3.35
CA SER A 174 -21.12 12.89 -4.09
C SER A 174 -22.08 14.04 -3.81
N GLY A 175 -21.55 15.25 -3.66
CA GLY A 175 -22.28 16.46 -3.25
C GLY A 175 -22.29 16.70 -1.73
N GLN A 176 -21.84 15.74 -0.91
CA GLN A 176 -21.59 15.99 0.50
C GLN A 176 -20.18 16.54 0.68
N GLN A 177 -20.04 17.73 1.29
CA GLN A 177 -18.76 18.45 1.41
C GLN A 177 -17.60 17.55 1.86
N GLY A 178 -17.74 16.85 2.99
CA GLY A 178 -16.65 16.01 3.51
C GLY A 178 -16.33 14.81 2.62
N TRP A 179 -17.26 14.34 1.81
CA TRP A 179 -17.04 13.26 0.86
C TRP A 179 -16.26 13.74 -0.37
N ASP A 180 -16.70 14.86 -0.95
CA ASP A 180 -16.07 15.47 -2.12
C ASP A 180 -14.65 15.95 -1.81
N GLU A 181 -14.43 16.53 -0.63
CA GLU A 181 -13.09 16.93 -0.17
C GLU A 181 -12.14 15.72 -0.05
N ILE A 182 -12.61 14.60 0.52
CA ILE A 182 -11.79 13.38 0.59
C ILE A 182 -11.46 12.85 -0.81
N ARG A 183 -12.44 12.81 -1.72
CA ARG A 183 -12.24 12.37 -3.11
C ARG A 183 -11.17 13.22 -3.80
N LYS A 184 -11.23 14.54 -3.63
CA LYS A 184 -10.24 15.49 -4.15
C LYS A 184 -8.85 15.23 -3.55
N ILE A 185 -8.76 15.11 -2.22
CA ILE A 185 -7.50 14.86 -1.51
C ILE A 185 -6.85 13.55 -1.97
N GLN A 186 -7.63 12.48 -2.14
CA GLN A 186 -7.13 11.18 -2.57
C GLN A 186 -6.45 11.25 -3.94
N GLN A 187 -7.07 11.96 -4.88
CA GLN A 187 -6.49 12.22 -6.19
C GLN A 187 -5.24 13.12 -6.08
N GLU A 188 -5.32 14.22 -5.34
CA GLU A 188 -4.22 15.17 -5.18
C GLU A 188 -2.96 14.52 -4.57
N VAL A 189 -3.12 13.70 -3.53
CA VAL A 189 -1.98 13.00 -2.90
C VAL A 189 -1.35 11.96 -3.83
N ALA A 190 -2.16 11.29 -4.64
CA ALA A 190 -1.66 10.37 -5.66
C ALA A 190 -0.87 11.08 -6.75
N GLU A 191 -1.37 12.20 -7.26
CA GLU A 191 -0.76 12.95 -8.37
C GLU A 191 0.47 13.76 -7.95
N ALA A 192 0.65 14.00 -6.65
CA ALA A 192 1.79 14.74 -6.10
C ALA A 192 3.15 14.04 -6.24
N SER A 193 3.21 12.78 -6.70
CA SER A 193 4.44 12.02 -6.86
C SER A 193 4.40 11.15 -8.11
N PRO A 194 5.53 11.00 -8.85
CA PRO A 194 5.62 10.03 -9.94
C PRO A 194 5.51 8.56 -9.47
N ARG A 195 5.62 8.32 -8.15
CA ARG A 195 5.44 7.01 -7.51
C ARG A 195 4.00 6.79 -7.00
N GLY A 196 3.14 7.80 -7.16
CA GLY A 196 1.73 7.73 -6.82
C GLY A 196 0.86 7.48 -8.05
N ALA A 197 -0.20 6.71 -7.85
CA ALA A 197 -1.31 6.58 -8.80
C ALA A 197 -2.63 6.55 -8.04
N TRP A 198 -3.74 6.81 -8.73
CA TRP A 198 -5.06 6.65 -8.15
C TRP A 198 -5.97 5.82 -9.05
N VAL A 199 -6.99 5.22 -8.43
CA VAL A 199 -8.04 4.47 -9.09
C VAL A 199 -9.35 5.25 -8.96
N ASP A 200 -9.95 5.56 -10.11
CA ASP A 200 -11.33 6.01 -10.17
C ASP A 200 -12.28 4.82 -10.01
N SER A 201 -13.11 4.84 -8.97
CA SER A 201 -14.04 3.76 -8.65
C SER A 201 -15.46 4.01 -9.18
N ASP A 202 -15.70 5.10 -9.90
CA ASP A 202 -17.05 5.54 -10.30
C ASP A 202 -17.72 4.58 -11.30
N ASN A 203 -16.94 3.85 -12.09
CA ASN A 203 -17.45 2.83 -13.02
C ASN A 203 -17.56 1.43 -12.38
N CYS A 204 -17.12 1.25 -11.14
CA CYS A 204 -17.28 -0.01 -10.43
C CYS A 204 -18.70 -0.11 -9.84
N GLU A 205 -19.42 -1.18 -10.18
CA GLU A 205 -20.81 -1.37 -9.78
C GLU A 205 -21.01 -1.29 -8.24
N LEU A 206 -22.06 -0.58 -7.82
CA LEU A 206 -22.41 -0.34 -6.43
C LEU A 206 -23.71 -1.02 -6.04
N LYS A 207 -23.76 -1.57 -4.82
CA LYS A 207 -25.01 -1.95 -4.16
C LYS A 207 -25.52 -0.83 -3.26
N ASP A 208 -24.61 -0.23 -2.53
CA ASP A 208 -24.84 0.89 -1.62
C ASP A 208 -23.56 1.75 -1.55
N ILE A 209 -23.10 2.15 -0.37
CA ILE A 209 -21.76 2.72 -0.19
C ILE A 209 -20.64 1.73 -0.59
N HIS A 210 -20.97 0.44 -0.67
CA HIS A 210 -20.09 -0.65 -1.03
C HIS A 210 -20.37 -1.18 -2.45
N HIS A 211 -19.31 -1.70 -3.08
CA HIS A 211 -19.42 -2.37 -4.38
C HIS A 211 -20.18 -3.70 -4.32
N THR A 212 -20.72 -4.13 -5.46
CA THR A 212 -21.19 -5.50 -5.69
C THR A 212 -19.99 -6.46 -5.83
N PRO A 213 -20.19 -7.79 -5.85
CA PRO A 213 -19.11 -8.72 -6.17
C PRO A 213 -18.44 -8.43 -7.53
N ALA A 214 -19.21 -8.04 -8.55
CA ALA A 214 -18.65 -7.65 -9.86
C ALA A 214 -17.87 -6.33 -9.77
N GLY A 215 -18.39 -5.34 -9.05
CA GLY A 215 -17.69 -4.09 -8.79
C GLY A 215 -16.37 -4.28 -8.04
N TYR A 216 -16.30 -5.18 -7.07
CA TYR A 216 -15.03 -5.51 -6.38
C TYR A 216 -14.03 -6.21 -7.29
N LYS A 217 -14.50 -7.11 -8.18
CA LYS A 217 -13.63 -7.76 -9.16
C LYS A 217 -13.01 -6.72 -10.10
N GLU A 218 -13.78 -5.73 -10.52
CA GLU A 218 -13.27 -4.65 -11.38
C GLU A 218 -12.32 -3.73 -10.63
N LEU A 219 -12.69 -3.30 -9.41
CA LEU A 219 -11.85 -2.47 -8.56
C LEU A 219 -10.48 -3.12 -8.29
N GLY A 220 -10.45 -4.43 -8.03
CA GLY A 220 -9.20 -5.17 -7.82
C GLY A 220 -8.31 -5.23 -9.05
N LYS A 221 -8.87 -5.32 -10.27
CA LYS A 221 -8.09 -5.21 -11.51
C LYS A 221 -7.49 -3.83 -11.67
N LEU A 222 -8.29 -2.77 -11.50
CA LEU A 222 -7.82 -1.39 -11.62
C LEU A 222 -6.68 -1.08 -10.66
N PHE A 223 -6.77 -1.58 -9.41
CA PHE A 223 -5.66 -1.49 -8.47
C PHE A 223 -4.41 -2.23 -8.95
N ALA A 224 -4.55 -3.44 -9.47
CA ALA A 224 -3.43 -4.22 -9.97
C ALA A 224 -2.77 -3.55 -11.17
N GLU A 225 -3.54 -3.04 -12.12
CA GLU A 225 -3.05 -2.30 -13.29
C GLU A 225 -2.18 -1.11 -12.88
N LYS A 226 -2.67 -0.26 -11.97
CA LYS A 226 -1.89 0.87 -11.46
C LYS A 226 -0.66 0.46 -10.67
N ALA A 227 -0.75 -0.60 -9.87
CA ALA A 227 0.39 -1.12 -9.14
C ALA A 227 1.47 -1.66 -10.11
N ILE A 228 1.06 -2.40 -11.14
CA ILE A 228 1.94 -2.94 -12.19
C ILE A 228 2.62 -1.81 -12.97
N GLU A 229 1.86 -0.79 -13.39
CA GLU A 229 2.39 0.39 -14.09
C GLU A 229 3.51 1.06 -13.27
N LEU A 230 3.30 1.27 -11.98
CA LEU A 230 4.30 1.91 -11.10
C LEU A 230 5.55 1.04 -10.92
N VAL A 231 5.38 -0.27 -10.72
CA VAL A 231 6.51 -1.21 -10.61
C VAL A 231 7.33 -1.23 -11.90
N LYS A 232 6.70 -1.24 -13.07
CA LYS A 232 7.38 -1.21 -14.37
C LYS A 232 8.15 0.08 -14.62
N LYS A 233 7.61 1.23 -14.19
CA LYS A 233 8.26 2.55 -14.31
C LYS A 233 9.41 2.75 -13.33
N SER A 234 9.46 1.96 -12.26
CA SER A 234 10.48 2.06 -11.20
C SER A 234 11.74 1.24 -11.49
N LYS A 235 11.73 0.42 -12.54
CA LYS A 235 12.91 -0.31 -13.05
C LYS A 235 13.68 0.58 -14.02
#